data_AF-R1GP11-F1
#
_entry.id   AF-R1GP11-F1
#
_cell.length_a   1.000
_cell.length_b   1.000
_cell.length_c   1.000
_cell.angle_alpha   90.00
_cell.angle_beta   90.00
_cell.angle_gamma   90.00
#
_symmetry.space_group_name_H-M   'P 1'
#
loop_
_entity.id
_entity.type
_entity.pdbx_description
1 polymer ?
#
loop_
_entity_poly.entity_id
_entity_poly.type
_entity_poly.pdbx_seq_one_letter_code
_entity_poly.pdbx_strand_id
1 'polypeptide(L)'
;MFNTLEYDLHLLFSRFLGLLLLLFHTVIVAGVSLRVVMKRRPIGVSLAWLSLIYAIPFAGVGFYVLFGEVRLGKRRAERAQAMYRPYAKWIRHLARLFPQHHCEVSEKAQPLHDLIQGRLAMPMLSGNRMLLLHKPDWILREITKDIRQSSQSCYLEFYIWHPGGWADEVCEALCEVAQRGVDCRLLLDSVGSKEFFRSRWPKVLRQAGVKLVE
;
A
#
# COMPACT_ATOMS: atom_id res chain seq x y z
N MET A 1 41.19 -26.85 -50.17
CA MET A 1 41.70 -25.56 -49.63
C MET A 1 40.58 -24.53 -49.40
N PHE A 2 39.43 -24.61 -50.09
CA PHE A 2 38.29 -23.70 -49.84
C PHE A 2 37.46 -24.05 -48.57
N ASN A 3 37.29 -25.33 -48.24
CA ASN A 3 36.53 -25.75 -47.04
C ASN A 3 37.13 -25.28 -45.70
N THR A 4 38.44 -25.09 -45.61
CA THR A 4 39.09 -24.66 -44.37
C THR A 4 38.83 -23.18 -44.07
N LEU A 5 38.77 -22.34 -45.11
CA LEU A 5 38.53 -20.90 -44.95
C LEU A 5 37.07 -20.60 -44.56
N GLU A 6 36.11 -21.32 -45.15
CA GLU A 6 34.70 -21.22 -44.76
C GLU A 6 34.48 -21.73 -43.32
N TYR A 7 35.12 -22.84 -42.95
CA TYR A 7 35.04 -23.38 -41.60
C TYR A 7 35.61 -22.41 -40.56
N ASP A 8 36.77 -21.81 -40.84
CA ASP A 8 37.38 -20.79 -39.97
C ASP A 8 36.51 -19.53 -39.88
N LEU A 9 35.88 -19.11 -40.99
CA LEU A 9 34.96 -17.96 -41.02
C LEU A 9 33.70 -18.23 -40.19
N HIS A 10 33.10 -19.43 -40.29
CA HIS A 10 31.97 -19.85 -39.47
C HIS A 10 32.35 -19.95 -37.97
N LEU A 11 33.55 -20.43 -37.66
CA LEU A 11 34.07 -20.50 -36.30
C LEU A 11 34.30 -19.10 -35.70
N LEU A 12 34.85 -18.17 -36.49
CA LEU A 12 35.03 -16.78 -36.08
C LEU A 12 33.69 -16.08 -35.87
N PHE A 13 32.73 -16.26 -36.78
CA PHE A 13 31.40 -15.68 -36.68
C PHE A 13 30.62 -16.20 -35.46
N SER A 14 30.63 -17.51 -35.23
CA SER A 14 29.99 -18.12 -34.05
C SER A 14 30.62 -17.68 -32.73
N ARG A 15 31.95 -17.56 -32.67
CA ARG A 15 32.66 -17.01 -31.49
C ARG A 15 32.31 -15.54 -31.25
N PHE A 16 32.28 -14.73 -32.29
CA PHE A 16 31.90 -13.33 -32.20
C PHE A 16 30.46 -13.18 -31.70
N LEU A 17 29.53 -13.95 -32.29
CA LEU A 17 28.12 -13.97 -31.86
C LEU A 17 27.98 -14.45 -30.41
N GLY A 18 28.72 -15.49 -30.01
CA GLY A 18 28.73 -16.00 -28.63
C GLY A 18 29.25 -14.97 -27.63
N LEU A 19 30.34 -14.27 -27.94
CA LEU A 19 30.87 -13.18 -27.12
C LEU A 19 29.89 -12.02 -27.01
N LEU A 20 29.24 -11.65 -28.12
CA LEU A 20 28.23 -10.59 -28.13
C LEU A 20 27.01 -10.96 -27.28
N LEU A 21 26.52 -12.19 -27.37
CA LEU A 21 25.42 -12.70 -26.54
C LEU A 21 25.81 -12.75 -25.05
N LEU A 22 27.03 -13.17 -24.74
CA LEU A 22 27.54 -13.22 -23.36
C LEU A 22 27.69 -11.82 -22.77
N LEU A 23 28.24 -10.88 -23.54
CA LEU A 23 28.34 -9.48 -23.15
C LEU A 23 26.95 -8.89 -22.89
N PHE A 24 26.02 -9.08 -23.83
CA PHE A 24 24.64 -8.61 -23.73
C PHE A 24 23.94 -9.18 -22.49
N HIS A 25 24.07 -10.50 -22.26
CA HIS A 25 23.53 -11.15 -21.07
C HIS A 25 24.10 -10.54 -19.77
N THR A 26 25.42 -10.38 -19.70
CA THR A 26 26.12 -9.84 -18.54
C THR A 26 25.67 -8.42 -18.22
N VAL A 27 25.58 -7.56 -19.24
CA VAL A 27 25.11 -6.17 -19.08
C VAL A 27 23.67 -6.12 -18.59
N ILE A 28 22.79 -6.96 -19.14
CA ILE A 28 21.39 -7.02 -18.72
C ILE A 28 21.27 -7.50 -17.28
N VAL A 29 21.94 -8.60 -16.93
CA VAL A 29 21.90 -9.14 -15.57
C VAL A 29 22.45 -8.13 -14.57
N ALA A 30 23.60 -7.51 -14.85
CA ALA A 30 24.16 -6.48 -13.98
C ALA A 30 23.21 -5.28 -13.80
N GLY A 31 22.61 -4.80 -14.90
CA GLY A 31 21.65 -3.70 -14.86
C GLY A 31 20.39 -4.02 -14.08
N VAL A 32 19.84 -5.23 -14.24
CA VAL A 32 18.64 -5.66 -13.53
C VAL A 32 18.94 -5.96 -12.06
N SER A 33 20.08 -6.57 -11.73
CA SER A 33 20.52 -6.76 -10.36
C SER A 33 20.70 -5.44 -9.62
N LEU A 34 21.35 -4.46 -10.25
CA LEU A 34 21.46 -3.11 -9.70
C LEU A 34 20.07 -2.52 -9.45
N ARG A 35 19.15 -2.69 -10.41
CA ARG A 35 17.76 -2.21 -10.28
C ARG A 35 17.02 -2.88 -9.12
N VAL A 36 17.18 -4.19 -8.92
CA VAL A 36 16.59 -4.92 -7.78
C VAL A 36 17.09 -4.32 -6.46
N VAL A 37 18.39 -4.09 -6.34
CA VAL A 37 19.01 -3.51 -5.14
C VAL A 37 18.54 -2.07 -4.92
N MET A 38 18.50 -1.25 -5.97
CA MET A 38 18.06 0.15 -5.89
C MET A 38 16.58 0.29 -5.51
N LYS A 39 15.74 -0.72 -5.77
CA LYS A 39 14.33 -0.73 -5.36
C LYS A 39 14.13 -0.90 -3.85
N ARG A 40 15.18 -1.20 -3.07
CA ARG A 40 15.15 -1.31 -1.60
C ARG A 40 13.98 -2.17 -1.08
N ARG A 41 13.73 -3.32 -1.73
CA ARG A 41 12.74 -4.30 -1.26
C ARG A 41 13.25 -5.00 0.01
N PRO A 42 12.36 -5.62 0.82
CA PRO A 42 12.79 -6.49 1.91
C PRO A 42 13.88 -7.46 1.44
N ILE A 43 14.92 -7.64 2.25
CA ILE A 43 16.15 -8.33 1.85
C ILE A 43 15.84 -9.71 1.24
N GLY A 44 14.96 -10.50 1.85
CA GLY A 44 14.57 -11.82 1.35
C GLY A 44 13.92 -11.79 -0.05
N VAL A 45 13.10 -10.77 -0.35
CA VAL A 45 12.47 -10.61 -1.66
C VAL A 45 13.51 -10.25 -2.72
N SER A 46 14.43 -9.35 -2.39
CA SER A 46 15.54 -8.98 -3.27
C SER A 46 16.43 -10.18 -3.59
N LEU A 47 16.81 -10.94 -2.57
CA LEU A 47 17.63 -12.14 -2.72
C LEU A 47 16.92 -13.20 -3.58
N ALA A 48 15.63 -13.45 -3.37
CA ALA A 48 14.87 -14.40 -4.18
C ALA A 48 14.87 -14.03 -5.68
N TRP A 49 14.68 -12.74 -6.00
CA TRP A 49 14.74 -12.27 -7.39
C TRP A 49 16.15 -12.36 -7.98
N LEU A 50 17.18 -11.98 -7.23
CA LEU A 50 18.57 -12.11 -7.66
C LEU A 50 18.91 -13.59 -7.92
N SER A 51 18.55 -14.49 -7.02
CA SER A 51 18.73 -15.94 -7.19
C SER A 51 18.06 -16.44 -8.47
N LEU A 52 16.82 -16.02 -8.76
CA LEU A 52 16.14 -16.41 -10.00
C LEU A 52 16.84 -15.86 -11.26
N ILE A 53 17.28 -14.60 -11.21
CA ILE A 53 18.00 -13.94 -12.31
C ILE A 53 19.32 -14.66 -12.62
N TYR A 54 20.06 -15.06 -11.59
CA TYR A 54 21.34 -15.76 -11.76
C TYR A 54 21.17 -17.25 -12.11
N ALA A 55 20.11 -17.91 -11.63
CA ALA A 55 19.88 -19.33 -11.88
C ALA A 55 19.41 -19.62 -13.31
N ILE A 56 18.64 -18.69 -13.92
CA ILE A 56 18.05 -18.91 -15.25
C ILE A 56 18.39 -17.73 -16.17
N PRO A 57 19.46 -17.84 -16.99
CA PRO A 57 19.87 -16.80 -17.92
C PRO A 57 18.72 -16.36 -18.85
N PHE A 58 18.59 -15.05 -19.05
CA PHE A 58 17.53 -14.37 -19.83
C PHE A 58 16.10 -14.53 -19.27
N ALA A 59 15.66 -15.74 -18.95
CA ALA A 59 14.31 -15.97 -18.44
C ALA A 59 14.12 -15.38 -17.03
N GLY A 60 15.10 -15.48 -16.14
CA GLY A 60 15.04 -14.88 -14.81
C GLY A 60 14.91 -13.36 -14.86
N VAL A 61 15.61 -12.71 -15.79
CA VAL A 61 15.43 -11.29 -16.09
C VAL A 61 14.01 -11.01 -16.61
N GLY A 62 13.53 -11.82 -17.56
CA GLY A 62 12.17 -11.71 -18.09
C GLY A 62 11.11 -11.80 -16.98
N PHE A 63 11.23 -12.78 -16.09
CA PHE A 63 10.35 -12.94 -14.94
C PHE A 63 10.40 -11.74 -13.99
N TYR A 64 11.58 -11.20 -13.69
CA TYR A 64 11.69 -10.00 -12.86
C TYR A 64 10.99 -8.80 -13.49
N VAL A 65 11.20 -8.56 -14.79
CA VAL A 65 10.57 -7.44 -15.50
C VAL A 65 9.04 -7.59 -15.55
N LEU A 66 8.55 -8.82 -15.71
CA LEU A 66 7.12 -9.10 -15.75
C LEU A 66 6.46 -8.99 -14.37
N PHE A 67 7.04 -9.63 -13.35
CA PHE A 67 6.39 -9.90 -12.06
C PHE A 67 7.10 -9.29 -10.84
N GLY A 68 8.41 -9.06 -10.92
CA GLY A 68 9.22 -8.54 -9.80
C GLY A 68 8.95 -7.07 -9.46
N GLU A 69 8.42 -6.31 -10.42
CA GLU A 69 8.03 -4.92 -10.20
C GLU A 69 6.51 -4.76 -10.17
N VAL A 70 5.99 -4.46 -8.97
CA VAL A 70 4.63 -3.94 -8.80
C VAL A 70 4.53 -2.59 -9.51
N ARG A 71 4.05 -2.61 -10.75
CA ARG A 71 3.73 -1.41 -11.53
C ARG A 71 2.38 -0.90 -11.08
N LEU A 72 2.38 -0.04 -10.06
CA LEU A 72 1.21 0.78 -9.73
C LEU A 72 0.95 1.67 -10.96
N GLY A 73 -0.01 1.28 -11.80
CA GLY A 73 -0.23 1.89 -13.12
C GLY A 73 -0.41 3.40 -13.05
N LYS A 74 -0.08 4.11 -14.14
CA LYS A 74 -0.11 5.59 -14.23
C LYS A 74 -1.41 6.20 -13.70
N ARG A 75 -2.56 5.58 -14.01
CA ARG A 75 -3.89 6.01 -13.53
C ARG A 75 -4.02 6.06 -12.01
N ARG A 76 -3.39 5.14 -11.27
CA ARG A 76 -3.42 5.14 -9.80
C ARG A 76 -2.55 6.25 -9.22
N ALA A 77 -1.39 6.50 -9.82
CA ALA A 77 -0.53 7.62 -9.44
C ALA A 77 -1.23 8.97 -9.70
N GLU A 78 -1.87 9.12 -10.87
CA GLU A 78 -2.65 10.30 -11.24
C GLU A 78 -3.83 10.51 -10.27
N ARG A 79 -4.59 9.45 -9.95
CA ARG A 79 -5.67 9.53 -8.94
C ARG A 79 -5.15 9.92 -7.56
N ALA A 80 -4.05 9.34 -7.10
CA ALA A 80 -3.45 9.69 -5.82
C ALA A 80 -3.03 11.17 -5.79
N GLN A 81 -2.43 11.66 -6.88
CA GLN A 81 -2.02 13.06 -6.98
C GLN A 81 -3.21 14.02 -7.07
N ALA A 82 -4.29 13.63 -7.76
CA ALA A 82 -5.52 14.38 -7.84
C ALA A 82 -6.22 14.49 -6.48
N MET A 83 -6.22 13.41 -5.67
CA MET A 83 -6.76 13.43 -4.31
C MET A 83 -5.91 14.27 -3.34
N TYR A 84 -4.60 14.32 -3.55
CA TYR A 84 -3.68 15.02 -2.65
C TYR A 84 -3.94 16.52 -2.56
N ARG A 85 -4.07 17.22 -3.70
CA ARG A 85 -4.14 18.69 -3.72
C ARG A 85 -5.35 19.28 -2.95
N PRO A 86 -6.59 18.79 -3.14
CA PRO A 86 -7.74 19.26 -2.37
C PRO A 86 -7.59 18.96 -0.88
N TYR A 87 -7.13 17.76 -0.53
CA TYR A 87 -6.95 17.35 0.86
C TYR A 87 -5.93 18.23 1.59
N ALA A 88 -4.77 18.47 0.98
CA ALA A 88 -3.73 19.31 1.54
C ALA A 88 -4.18 20.77 1.72
N LYS A 89 -5.02 21.30 0.81
CA LYS A 89 -5.61 22.63 0.98
C LYS A 89 -6.61 22.67 2.14
N TRP A 90 -7.49 21.67 2.21
CA TRP A 90 -8.51 21.56 3.25
C TRP A 90 -7.88 21.45 4.63
N ILE A 91 -6.88 20.59 4.83
CA ILE A 91 -6.28 20.37 6.15
C ILE A 91 -5.50 21.59 6.65
N ARG A 92 -4.83 22.32 5.75
CA ARG A 92 -4.19 23.60 6.10
C ARG A 92 -5.20 24.67 6.47
N HIS A 93 -6.34 24.71 5.79
CA HIS A 93 -7.42 25.63 6.16
C HIS A 93 -8.00 25.27 7.53
N LEU A 94 -8.30 23.99 7.77
CA LEU A 94 -8.80 23.49 9.04
C LEU A 94 -7.85 23.85 10.20
N ALA A 95 -6.55 23.61 10.04
CA ALA A 95 -5.56 23.94 11.07
C ALA A 95 -5.52 25.44 11.42
N ARG A 96 -5.77 26.32 10.44
CA ARG A 96 -5.85 27.77 10.69
C ARG A 96 -7.09 28.18 11.50
N LEU A 97 -8.13 27.36 11.53
CA LEU A 97 -9.32 27.61 12.38
C LEU A 97 -9.03 27.31 13.86
N PHE A 98 -7.93 26.61 14.16
CA PHE A 98 -7.52 26.23 15.50
C PHE A 98 -6.10 26.73 15.85
N PRO A 99 -5.83 28.04 15.75
CA PRO A 99 -4.49 28.58 15.97
C PRO A 99 -3.94 28.31 17.37
N GLN A 100 -4.82 28.15 18.36
CA GLN A 100 -4.48 27.81 19.75
C GLN A 100 -3.93 26.38 19.92
N HIS A 101 -4.13 25.50 18.94
CA HIS A 101 -3.65 24.12 18.96
C HIS A 101 -2.34 23.94 18.19
N HIS A 102 -1.54 25.00 18.01
CA HIS A 102 -0.18 24.82 17.52
C HIS A 102 0.66 24.04 18.54
N CYS A 103 1.68 23.34 18.06
CA CYS A 103 2.55 22.51 18.87
C CYS A 103 4.00 22.73 18.44
N GLU A 104 4.88 22.96 19.41
CA GLU A 104 6.31 22.94 19.16
C GLU A 104 6.79 21.50 18.92
N VAL A 105 7.54 21.32 17.85
CA VAL A 105 8.04 20.01 17.45
C VAL A 105 9.30 19.71 18.24
N SER A 106 9.26 18.66 19.08
CA SER A 106 10.46 18.19 19.78
C SER A 106 11.53 17.69 18.79
N GLU A 107 12.81 17.78 19.15
CA GLU A 107 13.92 17.31 18.31
C GLU A 107 13.74 15.85 17.85
N LYS A 108 13.23 14.98 18.73
CA LYS A 108 12.96 13.56 18.41
C LYS A 108 11.87 13.37 17.35
N ALA A 109 10.90 14.28 17.30
CA ALA A 109 9.78 14.24 16.36
C ALA A 109 10.07 14.97 15.05
N GLN A 110 11.12 15.80 14.98
CA GLN A 110 11.44 16.62 13.82
C GLN A 110 11.53 15.82 12.50
N PRO A 111 12.22 14.66 12.43
CA PRO A 111 12.29 13.90 11.18
C PRO A 111 10.92 13.40 10.70
N LEU A 112 10.05 13.02 11.64
CA LEU A 112 8.69 12.58 11.33
C LEU A 112 7.82 13.75 10.89
N HIS A 113 7.95 14.90 11.56
CA HIS A 113 7.30 16.15 11.18
C HIS A 113 7.66 16.55 9.75
N ASP A 114 8.95 16.63 9.43
CA ASP A 114 9.44 17.03 8.11
C ASP A 114 8.95 16.08 7.02
N LEU A 115 8.92 14.77 7.31
CA LEU A 115 8.39 13.77 6.38
C LEU A 115 6.90 13.98 6.11
N ILE A 116 6.08 14.11 7.15
CA ILE A 116 4.63 14.29 7.02
C ILE A 116 4.31 15.62 6.34
N GLN A 117 4.97 16.70 6.75
CA GLN A 117 4.78 18.02 6.17
C GLN A 117 5.25 18.07 4.71
N GLY A 118 6.41 17.49 4.39
CA GLY A 118 6.96 17.46 3.04
C GLY A 118 6.18 16.57 2.07
N ARG A 119 5.57 15.49 2.54
CA ARG A 119 4.83 14.53 1.69
C ARG A 119 3.33 14.79 1.64
N LEU A 120 2.74 15.17 2.77
CA LEU A 120 1.30 15.23 2.96
C LEU A 120 0.81 16.66 3.27
N ALA A 121 1.71 17.59 3.57
CA ALA A 121 1.42 18.97 3.98
C ALA A 121 0.37 19.04 5.10
N MET A 122 0.41 18.06 6.00
CA MET A 122 -0.43 17.97 7.18
C MET A 122 0.28 18.62 8.36
N PRO A 123 -0.26 19.70 8.93
CA PRO A 123 0.31 20.33 10.11
C PRO A 123 0.13 19.46 11.36
N MET A 124 1.01 19.63 12.33
CA MET A 124 0.85 19.04 13.67
C MET A 124 -0.06 19.92 14.53
N LEU A 125 -0.94 19.28 15.31
CA LEU A 125 -1.86 19.94 16.25
C LEU A 125 -1.72 19.35 17.66
N SER A 126 -1.89 20.19 18.67
CA SER A 126 -1.95 19.83 20.10
C SER A 126 -3.39 19.66 20.60
N GLY A 127 -3.56 19.37 21.90
CA GLY A 127 -4.88 19.23 22.54
C GLY A 127 -5.50 17.83 22.46
N ASN A 128 -4.78 16.86 21.87
CA ASN A 128 -5.23 15.47 21.81
C ASN A 128 -5.10 14.78 23.18
N ARG A 129 -6.08 13.95 23.53
CA ARG A 129 -5.95 12.95 24.60
C ARG A 129 -5.62 11.61 23.96
N MET A 130 -4.65 10.90 24.54
CA MET A 130 -4.21 9.60 24.04
C MET A 130 -4.50 8.52 25.08
N LEU A 131 -5.09 7.42 24.63
CA LEU A 131 -5.29 6.22 25.42
C LEU A 131 -4.60 5.05 24.70
N LEU A 132 -3.70 4.35 25.40
CA LEU A 132 -3.03 3.18 24.84
C LEU A 132 -3.86 1.92 25.12
N LEU A 133 -4.48 1.39 24.07
CA LEU A 133 -5.19 0.11 24.10
C LEU A 133 -4.26 -0.99 23.60
N HIS A 134 -3.93 -1.94 24.47
CA HIS A 134 -2.93 -2.98 24.19
C HIS A 134 -3.53 -4.38 24.05
N LYS A 135 -4.86 -4.53 24.19
CA LYS A 135 -5.57 -5.80 24.03
C LYS A 135 -6.62 -5.71 22.92
N PRO A 136 -6.76 -6.73 22.05
CA PRO A 136 -7.71 -6.70 20.94
C PRO A 136 -9.17 -6.48 21.37
N ASP A 137 -9.60 -7.10 22.46
CA ASP A 137 -10.96 -6.96 22.99
C ASP A 137 -11.24 -5.54 23.48
N TRP A 138 -10.26 -4.88 24.10
CA TRP A 138 -10.39 -3.49 24.54
C TRP A 138 -10.46 -2.53 23.35
N ILE A 139 -9.67 -2.78 22.31
CA ILE A 139 -9.69 -1.99 21.07
C ILE A 139 -11.07 -2.04 20.43
N LEU A 140 -11.61 -3.24 20.21
CA LEU A 140 -12.90 -3.39 19.54
C LEU A 140 -14.06 -2.86 20.40
N ARG A 141 -13.99 -3.01 21.73
CA ARG A 141 -15.01 -2.45 22.64
C ARG A 141 -15.02 -0.92 22.64
N GLU A 142 -13.86 -0.26 22.69
CA GLU A 142 -13.82 1.21 22.63
C GLU A 142 -14.25 1.71 21.24
N ILE A 143 -13.89 1.03 20.15
CA ILE A 143 -14.42 1.34 18.81
C ILE A 143 -15.96 1.24 18.79
N THR A 144 -16.53 0.14 19.27
CA THR A 144 -17.99 -0.06 19.35
C THR A 144 -18.68 1.05 20.16
N LYS A 145 -18.07 1.45 21.28
CA LYS A 145 -18.56 2.52 22.14
C LYS A 145 -18.52 3.88 21.42
N ASP A 146 -17.42 4.22 20.75
CA ASP A 146 -17.29 5.45 19.98
C ASP A 146 -18.31 5.51 18.82
N ILE A 147 -18.53 4.37 18.15
CA ILE A 147 -19.58 4.24 17.12
C ILE A 147 -20.95 4.56 17.72
N ARG A 148 -21.32 3.92 18.84
CA ARG A 148 -22.62 4.14 19.50
C ARG A 148 -22.83 5.58 19.98
N GLN A 149 -21.76 6.30 20.30
CA GLN A 149 -21.79 7.71 20.70
C GLN A 149 -21.80 8.69 19.51
N SER A 150 -21.54 8.23 18.29
CA SER A 150 -21.56 9.09 17.10
C SER A 150 -22.95 9.66 16.82
N SER A 151 -22.97 10.96 16.46
CA SER A 151 -24.20 11.74 16.27
C SER A 151 -24.36 12.32 14.86
N GLN A 152 -23.27 12.51 14.12
CA GLN A 152 -23.30 13.11 12.78
C GLN A 152 -22.77 12.18 11.68
N SER A 153 -21.57 11.62 11.89
CA SER A 153 -20.94 10.73 10.93
C SER A 153 -20.11 9.67 11.63
N CYS A 154 -19.99 8.50 10.99
CA CYS A 154 -19.17 7.39 11.45
C CYS A 154 -18.51 6.73 10.23
N TYR A 155 -17.22 7.00 10.02
CA TYR A 155 -16.46 6.49 8.88
C TYR A 155 -15.36 5.57 9.36
N LEU A 156 -15.33 4.34 8.83
CA LEU A 156 -14.33 3.34 9.17
C LEU A 156 -13.67 2.81 7.90
N GLU A 157 -12.37 2.58 8.00
CA GLU A 157 -11.54 1.97 6.96
C GLU A 157 -10.67 0.88 7.58
N PHE A 158 -10.78 -0.35 7.09
CA PHE A 158 -10.01 -1.48 7.61
C PHE A 158 -9.36 -2.30 6.49
N TYR A 159 -8.11 -2.72 6.73
CA TYR A 159 -7.37 -3.57 5.82
C TYR A 159 -7.79 -5.05 5.89
N ILE A 160 -8.18 -5.55 7.07
CA ILE A 160 -8.65 -6.93 7.24
C ILE A 160 -9.89 -6.89 8.13
N TRP A 161 -10.98 -7.45 7.62
CA TRP A 161 -12.19 -7.68 8.40
C TRP A 161 -12.65 -9.12 8.22
N HIS A 162 -12.68 -9.85 9.34
CA HIS A 162 -13.18 -11.21 9.39
C HIS A 162 -14.52 -11.24 10.15
N PRO A 163 -15.53 -11.98 9.69
CA PRO A 163 -16.79 -12.11 10.41
C PRO A 163 -16.62 -12.90 11.72
N GLY A 164 -17.42 -12.60 12.73
CA GLY A 164 -17.45 -13.27 14.03
C GLY A 164 -16.71 -12.54 15.14
N GLY A 165 -16.90 -13.05 16.37
CA GLY A 165 -16.29 -12.49 17.58
C GLY A 165 -16.71 -11.03 17.82
N TRP A 166 -15.80 -10.23 18.38
CA TRP A 166 -16.06 -8.82 18.68
C TRP A 166 -16.21 -7.93 17.45
N ALA A 167 -15.81 -8.39 16.25
CA ALA A 167 -16.01 -7.62 15.01
C ALA A 167 -17.50 -7.54 14.61
N ASP A 168 -18.29 -8.54 15.01
CA ASP A 168 -19.74 -8.54 14.80
C ASP A 168 -20.42 -7.47 15.65
N GLU A 169 -19.95 -7.22 16.88
CA GLU A 169 -20.46 -6.13 17.73
C GLU A 169 -20.24 -4.76 17.08
N VAL A 170 -19.13 -4.59 16.36
CA VAL A 170 -18.87 -3.35 15.60
C VAL A 170 -19.87 -3.20 14.46
N CYS A 171 -20.20 -4.31 13.76
CA CYS A 171 -21.22 -4.30 12.71
C CYS A 171 -22.62 -3.98 13.26
N GLU A 172 -22.98 -4.54 14.42
CA GLU A 172 -24.24 -4.25 15.10
C GLU A 172 -24.34 -2.78 15.49
N ALA A 173 -23.30 -2.23 16.12
CA ALA A 173 -23.24 -0.81 16.47
C ALA A 173 -23.36 0.10 15.24
N LEU A 174 -22.74 -0.26 14.11
CA LEU A 174 -22.90 0.48 12.86
C LEU A 174 -24.35 0.47 12.36
N CYS A 175 -25.03 -0.68 12.45
CA CYS A 175 -26.43 -0.79 12.08
C CYS A 175 -27.31 0.09 12.99
N GLU A 176 -27.10 0.00 14.31
CA GLU A 176 -27.83 0.79 15.31
C GLU A 176 -27.74 2.29 14.99
N VAL A 177 -26.53 2.82 14.78
CA VAL A 177 -26.36 4.27 14.59
C VAL A 177 -26.75 4.74 13.20
N ALA A 178 -26.59 3.91 12.16
CA ALA A 178 -27.09 4.21 10.83
C ALA A 178 -28.62 4.33 10.82
N GLN A 179 -29.32 3.46 11.54
CA GLN A 179 -30.78 3.52 11.69
C GLN A 179 -31.26 4.77 12.45
N ARG A 180 -30.42 5.35 13.31
CA ARG A 180 -30.68 6.67 13.94
C ARG A 180 -30.46 7.86 12.99
N GLY A 181 -29.94 7.62 11.77
CA GLY A 181 -29.68 8.66 10.77
C GLY A 181 -28.24 9.18 10.72
N VAL A 182 -27.28 8.55 11.42
CA VAL A 182 -25.86 8.91 11.33
C VAL A 182 -25.30 8.51 9.95
N ASP A 183 -24.54 9.39 9.27
CA ASP A 183 -23.90 9.02 7.97
C ASP A 183 -22.80 7.99 8.23
N CYS A 184 -23.09 6.72 7.97
CA CYS A 184 -22.19 5.61 8.22
C CYS A 184 -21.54 5.13 6.92
N ARG A 185 -20.21 5.06 6.90
CA ARG A 185 -19.44 4.58 5.75
C ARG A 185 -18.39 3.57 6.21
N LEU A 186 -18.31 2.45 5.51
CA LEU A 186 -17.36 1.39 5.79
C LEU A 186 -16.60 1.06 4.51
N LEU A 187 -15.28 1.20 4.55
CA LEU A 187 -14.37 0.81 3.47
C LEU A 187 -13.51 -0.37 3.92
N LEU A 188 -13.57 -1.48 3.20
CA LEU A 188 -12.84 -2.70 3.53
C LEU A 188 -12.02 -3.20 2.36
N ASP A 189 -10.76 -3.59 2.58
CA ASP A 189 -9.97 -4.23 1.52
C ASP A 189 -10.64 -5.51 1.01
N SER A 190 -10.80 -5.65 -0.32
CA SER A 190 -11.50 -6.77 -0.94
C SER A 190 -10.79 -8.12 -0.76
N VAL A 191 -9.46 -8.12 -0.63
CA VAL A 191 -8.65 -9.34 -0.49
C VAL A 191 -8.59 -9.76 0.97
N GLY A 192 -8.24 -8.83 1.86
CA GLY A 192 -8.14 -9.04 3.30
C GLY A 192 -9.50 -9.31 3.97
N SER A 193 -10.60 -8.86 3.36
CA SER A 193 -11.96 -8.99 3.91
C SER A 193 -12.87 -9.91 3.07
N LYS A 194 -12.28 -10.77 2.24
CA LYS A 194 -13.01 -11.67 1.34
C LYS A 194 -14.07 -12.53 2.05
N GLU A 195 -13.76 -13.01 3.24
CA GLU A 195 -14.69 -13.82 4.04
C GLU A 195 -15.85 -12.99 4.59
N PHE A 196 -15.58 -11.75 5.01
CA PHE A 196 -16.62 -10.81 5.41
C PHE A 196 -17.56 -10.51 4.25
N PHE A 197 -17.03 -10.25 3.05
CA PHE A 197 -17.86 -9.97 1.86
C PHE A 197 -18.74 -11.14 1.44
N ARG A 198 -18.37 -12.37 1.81
CA ARG A 198 -19.15 -13.60 1.58
C ARG A 198 -20.14 -13.91 2.70
N SER A 199 -20.03 -13.23 3.84
CA SER A 199 -20.92 -13.41 4.98
C SER A 199 -22.27 -12.70 4.80
N ARG A 200 -23.12 -12.75 5.83
CA ARG A 200 -24.39 -12.00 5.86
C ARG A 200 -24.19 -10.48 6.01
N TRP A 201 -23.06 -10.04 6.56
CA TRP A 201 -22.87 -8.66 7.02
C TRP A 201 -23.00 -7.59 5.94
N PRO A 202 -22.45 -7.75 4.71
CA PRO A 202 -22.61 -6.76 3.66
C PRO A 202 -24.07 -6.45 3.32
N LYS A 203 -24.94 -7.46 3.38
CA LYS A 203 -26.38 -7.27 3.15
C LYS A 203 -27.03 -6.54 4.32
N VAL A 204 -26.76 -6.99 5.54
CA VAL A 204 -27.31 -6.41 6.78
C VAL A 204 -26.93 -4.94 6.92
N LEU A 205 -25.64 -4.59 6.75
CA LEU A 205 -25.14 -3.22 6.86
C LEU A 205 -25.77 -2.29 5.82
N ARG A 206 -25.84 -2.73 4.56
CA ARG A 206 -26.48 -1.93 3.50
C ARG A 206 -27.97 -1.71 3.76
N GLN A 207 -28.67 -2.72 4.27
CA GLN A 207 -30.08 -2.61 4.65
C GLN A 207 -30.29 -1.64 5.83
N ALA A 208 -29.34 -1.58 6.76
CA ALA A 208 -29.37 -0.62 7.86
C ALA A 208 -29.00 0.82 7.44
N GLY A 209 -28.60 1.05 6.18
CA GLY A 209 -28.24 2.37 5.66
C GLY A 209 -26.74 2.68 5.65
N VAL A 210 -25.88 1.71 5.97
CA VAL A 210 -24.42 1.88 5.92
C VAL A 210 -23.92 1.82 4.47
N LYS A 211 -23.15 2.83 4.06
CA LYS A 211 -22.48 2.86 2.75
C LYS A 211 -21.22 2.01 2.79
N LEU A 212 -21.32 0.77 2.33
CA LEU A 212 -20.22 -0.20 2.28
C LEU A 212 -19.51 -0.18 0.91
N VAL A 213 -18.20 0.03 0.92
CA VAL A 213 -17.30 0.07 -0.25
C VAL A 213 -16.12 -0.88 -0.05
N GLU A 214 -15.56 -1.39 -1.16
CA GLU A 214 -14.35 -2.23 -1.20
C GLU A 214 -13.16 -1.54 -1.89
#